data_AF-A0A926I5T2-F1
#
_entry.id   AF-A0A926I5T2-F1
#
_cell.length_a   1.000
_cell.length_b   1.000
_cell.length_c   1.000
_cell.angle_alpha   90.00
_cell.angle_beta   90.00
_cell.angle_gamma   90.00
#
_symmetry.space_group_name_H-M   'P 1'
#
loop_
_entity.id
_entity.type
_entity.pdbx_description
1 polymer ?
#
loop_
_entity_poly.entity_id
_entity_poly.type
_entity_poly.pdbx_seq_one_letter_code
_entity_poly.pdbx_strand_id
1 'polypeptide(L)'
;MEKVTAGRDEMDGFAPKFAELNDDVLFGQIWSREEALSARDRSIVTVTALMASGVLDSSLRFHIQNAKRYGVTKEEMAEILTHASFYAGWPKGWAALRLAKEVYEESTEE
;
A
#
# COMPACT_ATOMS: atom_id res chain seq x y z
N MET A 1 -9.50 9.18 -5.53
CA MET A 1 -9.51 7.73 -5.20
C MET A 1 -10.90 7.09 -5.35
N GLU A 2 -10.98 5.84 -5.83
CA GLU A 2 -12.23 5.05 -5.82
C GLU A 2 -12.66 4.69 -4.39
N LYS A 3 -13.97 4.51 -4.17
CA LYS A 3 -14.50 4.18 -2.84
C LYS A 3 -14.03 2.77 -2.42
N VAL A 4 -13.44 2.67 -1.24
CA VAL A 4 -13.05 1.39 -0.61
C VAL A 4 -14.15 0.98 0.37
N THR A 5 -14.66 -0.25 0.25
CA THR A 5 -15.79 -0.77 1.05
C THR A 5 -15.47 -2.07 1.80
N ALA A 6 -14.22 -2.54 1.73
CA ALA A 6 -13.81 -3.83 2.31
C ALA A 6 -14.10 -3.93 3.82
N GLY A 7 -14.05 -2.80 4.55
CA GLY A 7 -14.40 -2.76 5.96
C GLY A 7 -15.84 -3.18 6.18
N ARG A 8 -16.79 -2.54 5.49
CA ARG A 8 -18.22 -2.88 5.59
C ARG A 8 -18.55 -4.24 4.97
N ASP A 9 -17.89 -4.61 3.88
CA ASP A 9 -18.18 -5.88 3.21
C ASP A 9 -17.79 -7.09 4.07
N GLU A 10 -16.68 -7.01 4.82
CA GLU A 10 -16.15 -8.15 5.58
C GLU A 10 -16.41 -8.07 7.09
N MET A 11 -16.45 -6.86 7.67
CA MET A 11 -16.38 -6.68 9.12
C MET A 11 -17.65 -6.08 9.73
N ASP A 12 -18.65 -5.66 8.95
CA ASP A 12 -19.82 -4.94 9.50
C ASP A 12 -20.61 -5.79 10.53
N GLY A 13 -20.71 -7.11 10.30
CA GLY A 13 -21.38 -8.03 11.22
C GLY A 13 -20.60 -8.37 12.49
N PHE A 14 -19.28 -8.16 12.51
CA PHE A 14 -18.40 -8.57 13.63
C PHE A 14 -17.82 -7.37 14.39
N ALA A 15 -17.28 -6.40 13.65
CA ALA A 15 -16.66 -5.18 14.16
C ALA A 15 -17.16 -3.95 13.38
N PRO A 16 -18.46 -3.57 13.52
CA PRO A 16 -19.08 -2.52 12.71
C PRO A 16 -18.38 -1.16 12.85
N LYS A 17 -17.85 -0.84 14.04
CA LYS A 17 -17.11 0.41 14.22
C LYS A 17 -15.77 0.40 13.47
N PHE A 18 -15.10 -0.75 13.41
CA PHE A 18 -13.88 -0.89 12.62
C PHE A 18 -14.17 -0.73 11.13
N ALA A 19 -15.23 -1.38 10.64
CA ALA A 19 -15.71 -1.25 9.27
C ALA A 19 -15.98 0.22 8.89
N GLU A 20 -16.74 0.94 9.73
CA GLU A 20 -17.02 2.37 9.56
C GLU A 20 -15.74 3.21 9.51
N LEU A 21 -14.82 3.03 10.46
CA LEU A 21 -13.58 3.80 10.52
C LEU A 21 -12.65 3.51 9.33
N ASN A 22 -12.61 2.27 8.85
CA ASN A 22 -11.84 1.89 7.68
C ASN A 22 -12.36 2.60 6.42
N ASP A 23 -13.65 2.46 6.13
CA ASP A 23 -14.20 2.92 4.87
C ASP A 23 -14.44 4.42 4.86
N ASP A 24 -15.01 4.97 5.94
CA ASP A 24 -15.47 6.35 5.98
C ASP A 24 -14.36 7.31 6.41
N VAL A 25 -13.50 6.92 7.36
CA VAL A 25 -12.44 7.79 7.89
C VAL A 25 -11.12 7.56 7.19
N LEU A 26 -10.57 6.34 7.23
CA LEU A 26 -9.26 6.08 6.63
C LEU A 26 -9.31 6.34 5.12
N PHE A 27 -10.16 5.62 4.38
CA PHE A 27 -10.24 5.81 2.93
C PHE A 27 -11.10 7.01 2.53
N GLY A 28 -12.26 7.20 3.16
CA GLY A 28 -13.18 8.29 2.83
C GLY A 28 -12.66 9.70 3.15
N GLN A 29 -11.82 9.86 4.17
CA GLN A 29 -11.31 11.19 4.59
C GLN A 29 -9.79 11.33 4.49
N ILE A 30 -9.00 10.40 5.04
CA ILE A 30 -7.54 10.63 5.12
C ILE A 30 -6.86 10.43 3.77
N TRP A 31 -7.19 9.34 3.06
CA TRP A 31 -6.64 9.06 1.74
C TRP A 31 -7.21 9.98 0.65
N SER A 32 -8.42 10.52 0.84
CA SER A 32 -9.05 11.45 -0.11
C SER A 32 -8.49 12.88 -0.07
N ARG A 33 -7.65 13.22 0.90
CA ARG A 33 -6.97 14.53 1.02
C ARG A 33 -5.81 14.69 0.02
N GLU A 34 -6.10 14.51 -1.25
CA GLU A 34 -5.11 14.49 -2.33
C GLU A 34 -4.59 15.89 -2.70
N GLU A 35 -5.28 16.97 -2.29
CA GLU A 35 -4.88 18.36 -2.57
C GLU A 35 -3.50 18.74 -2.00
N ALA A 36 -3.12 18.19 -0.84
CA ALA A 36 -1.87 18.52 -0.16
C ALA A 36 -0.78 17.44 -0.33
N LEU A 37 -1.17 16.18 -0.51
CA LEU A 37 -0.27 15.06 -0.75
C LEU A 37 -0.99 14.05 -1.64
N SER A 38 -0.44 13.80 -2.81
CA SER A 38 -1.08 12.98 -3.84
C SER A 38 -1.30 11.54 -3.37
N ALA A 39 -2.26 10.83 -3.98
CA ALA A 39 -2.45 9.39 -3.73
C ALA A 39 -1.16 8.60 -4.00
N ARG A 40 -0.39 8.99 -5.03
CA ARG A 40 0.92 8.42 -5.36
C ARG A 40 1.89 8.52 -4.17
N ASP A 41 2.08 9.71 -3.63
CA ASP A 41 3.03 9.94 -2.54
C ASP A 41 2.55 9.30 -1.23
N ARG A 42 1.24 9.29 -0.97
CA ARG A 42 0.63 8.57 0.16
C ARG A 42 0.88 7.06 0.06
N SER A 43 0.79 6.48 -1.13
CA SER A 43 1.12 5.08 -1.36
C SER A 43 2.59 4.80 -1.07
N ILE A 44 3.51 5.65 -1.52
CA ILE A 44 4.95 5.52 -1.24
C ILE A 44 5.21 5.54 0.29
N VAL A 45 4.63 6.51 1.00
CA VAL A 45 4.78 6.61 2.46
C VAL A 45 4.21 5.39 3.17
N THR A 46 3.07 4.87 2.71
CA THR A 46 2.43 3.71 3.34
C THR A 46 3.21 2.42 3.08
N VAL A 47 3.68 2.19 1.85
CA VAL A 47 4.52 1.02 1.50
C VAL A 47 5.80 1.02 2.33
N THR A 48 6.49 2.16 2.41
CA THR A 48 7.73 2.27 3.19
C THR A 48 7.49 2.09 4.69
N ALA A 49 6.39 2.64 5.23
CA ALA A 49 6.02 2.45 6.64
C ALA A 49 5.71 0.99 6.98
N LEU A 50 4.94 0.30 6.15
CA LEU A 50 4.60 -1.13 6.35
C LEU A 50 5.84 -2.02 6.26
N MET A 51 6.68 -1.82 5.24
CA MET A 51 7.96 -2.51 5.16
C MET A 51 8.81 -2.25 6.40
N ALA A 52 8.92 -0.99 6.84
CA ALA A 52 9.73 -0.63 8.00
C ALA A 52 9.22 -1.23 9.31
N SER A 53 7.89 -1.32 9.50
CA SER A 53 7.27 -1.96 10.66
C SER A 53 7.33 -3.49 10.61
N GLY A 54 7.75 -4.08 9.49
CA GLY A 54 7.83 -5.54 9.31
C GLY A 54 6.50 -6.18 8.92
N VAL A 55 5.52 -5.39 8.47
CA VAL A 55 4.30 -5.92 7.85
C VAL A 55 4.64 -6.29 6.41
N LEU A 56 4.85 -7.59 6.18
CA LEU A 56 5.39 -8.16 4.94
C LEU A 56 4.44 -9.23 4.36
N ASP A 57 3.14 -8.95 4.43
CA ASP A 57 2.07 -9.86 4.02
C ASP A 57 1.18 -9.26 2.91
N SER A 58 -0.05 -9.75 2.77
CA SER A 58 -1.04 -9.26 1.81
C SER A 58 -1.32 -7.77 1.94
N SER A 59 -1.17 -7.18 3.13
CA SER A 59 -1.34 -5.74 3.35
C SER A 59 -0.31 -4.94 2.58
N LEU A 60 0.97 -5.36 2.64
CA LEU A 60 2.04 -4.69 1.88
C LEU A 60 1.83 -4.89 0.38
N ARG A 61 1.45 -6.10 -0.07
CA ARG A 61 1.11 -6.35 -1.48
C ARG A 61 0.03 -5.40 -1.98
N PHE A 62 -1.07 -5.26 -1.23
CA PHE A 62 -2.18 -4.37 -1.57
C PHE A 62 -1.72 -2.92 -1.75
N HIS A 63 -0.86 -2.42 -0.84
CA HIS A 63 -0.35 -1.06 -0.95
C HIS A 63 0.67 -0.87 -2.08
N ILE A 64 1.44 -1.90 -2.45
CA ILE A 64 2.28 -1.87 -3.65
C ILE A 64 1.43 -1.83 -4.92
N GLN A 65 0.34 -2.62 -4.99
CA GLN A 65 -0.62 -2.59 -6.11
C GLN A 65 -1.27 -1.20 -6.24
N ASN A 66 -1.64 -0.58 -5.11
CA ASN A 66 -2.15 0.79 -5.11
C ASN A 66 -1.10 1.81 -5.57
N ALA A 67 0.15 1.69 -5.11
CA ALA A 67 1.24 2.55 -5.58
C ALA A 67 1.40 2.47 -7.10
N LYS A 68 1.39 1.26 -7.66
CA LYS A 68 1.41 1.02 -9.11
C LYS A 68 0.22 1.68 -9.80
N ARG A 69 -1.01 1.50 -9.29
CA ARG A 69 -2.23 2.11 -9.83
C ARG A 69 -2.17 3.63 -9.85
N TYR A 70 -1.53 4.25 -8.85
CA TYR A 70 -1.33 5.69 -8.77
C TYR A 70 -0.04 6.19 -9.45
N GLY A 71 0.59 5.36 -10.29
CA GLY A 71 1.65 5.78 -11.19
C GLY A 71 3.07 5.72 -10.61
N VAL A 72 3.30 4.96 -9.52
CA VAL A 72 4.68 4.60 -9.13
C VAL A 72 5.20 3.52 -10.08
N THR A 73 6.27 3.82 -10.81
CA THR A 73 6.82 2.86 -11.79
C THR A 73 7.52 1.68 -11.10
N LYS A 74 7.82 0.63 -11.88
CA LYS A 74 8.59 -0.53 -11.40
C LYS A 74 9.95 -0.09 -10.88
N GLU A 75 10.62 0.78 -11.62
CA GLU A 75 11.94 1.32 -11.32
C GLU A 75 11.90 2.17 -10.05
N GLU A 76 10.91 3.05 -9.92
CA GLU A 76 10.73 3.88 -8.72
C GLU A 76 10.47 3.02 -7.48
N MET A 77 9.59 2.01 -7.56
CA MET A 77 9.32 1.14 -6.42
C MET A 77 10.55 0.33 -6.02
N ALA A 78 11.30 -0.21 -6.99
CA ALA A 78 12.53 -0.93 -6.73
C ALA A 78 13.57 -0.04 -6.01
N GLU A 79 13.75 1.20 -6.46
CA GLU A 79 14.66 2.18 -5.84
C GLU A 79 14.20 2.59 -4.43
N ILE A 80 12.89 2.86 -4.25
CA ILE A 80 12.31 3.21 -2.95
C ILE A 80 12.57 2.11 -1.92
N LEU A 81 12.29 0.85 -2.26
CA LEU A 81 12.47 -0.29 -1.35
C LEU A 81 13.95 -0.56 -1.11
N THR A 82 14.81 -0.42 -2.12
CA THR A 82 16.26 -0.55 -1.98
C THR A 82 16.80 0.52 -1.03
N HIS A 83 16.40 1.77 -1.20
CA HIS A 83 16.80 2.87 -0.32
C HIS A 83 16.29 2.64 1.11
N ALA A 84 15.01 2.30 1.27
CA ALA A 84 14.42 2.01 2.58
C ALA A 84 15.11 0.85 3.29
N SER A 85 15.67 -0.13 2.57
CA SER A 85 16.38 -1.28 3.15
C SER A 85 17.59 -0.88 3.98
N PHE A 86 18.26 0.23 3.65
CA PHE A 86 19.38 0.76 4.45
C PHE A 86 18.94 1.28 5.81
N TYR A 87 17.69 1.76 5.92
CA TYR A 87 17.15 2.36 7.14
C TYR A 87 16.25 1.40 7.93
N ALA A 88 15.60 0.45 7.25
CA ALA A 88 14.64 -0.48 7.83
C ALA A 88 15.20 -1.90 8.04
N GLY A 89 16.35 -2.21 7.44
CA GLY A 89 17.03 -3.50 7.52
C GLY A 89 16.90 -4.35 6.25
N TRP A 90 18.02 -4.95 5.84
CA TRP A 90 18.15 -5.74 4.62
C TRP A 90 17.14 -6.91 4.48
N PRO A 91 16.83 -7.68 5.54
CA PRO A 91 15.86 -8.78 5.43
C PRO A 91 14.45 -8.31 5.05
N LYS A 92 14.02 -7.15 5.56
CA LYS A 92 12.72 -6.56 5.21
C LYS A 92 12.70 -6.08 3.76
N GLY A 93 13.83 -5.55 3.30
CA GLY A 93 14.06 -5.20 1.90
C GLY A 93 13.86 -6.37 0.96
N TRP A 94 14.51 -7.50 1.24
CA TRP A 94 14.34 -8.73 0.47
C TRP A 94 12.89 -9.20 0.39
N ALA A 95 12.17 -9.19 1.52
CA ALA A 95 10.78 -9.60 1.55
C ALA A 95 9.89 -8.64 0.73
N ALA A 96 10.05 -7.34 0.91
CA ALA A 96 9.26 -6.34 0.18
C ALA A 96 9.55 -6.36 -1.34
N LEU A 97 10.82 -6.50 -1.74
CA LEU A 97 11.21 -6.56 -3.16
C LEU A 97 10.66 -7.80 -3.87
N ARG A 98 10.50 -8.94 -3.17
CA ARG A 98 9.84 -10.13 -3.73
C ARG A 98 8.37 -9.86 -4.03
N LEU A 99 7.64 -9.27 -3.08
CA LEU A 99 6.25 -8.88 -3.29
C LEU A 99 6.11 -7.84 -4.41
N ALA A 100 7.01 -6.85 -4.48
CA ALA A 100 7.03 -5.87 -5.55
C ALA A 100 7.28 -6.51 -6.91
N LYS A 101 8.26 -7.43 -7.00
CA LYS A 101 8.56 -8.17 -8.23
C LYS A 101 7.29 -8.84 -8.78
N GLU A 102 6.57 -9.57 -7.94
CA GLU A 102 5.33 -10.25 -8.35
C GLU A 102 4.27 -9.26 -8.86
N VAL A 103 4.00 -8.18 -8.11
CA VAL A 103 2.99 -7.17 -8.50
C VAL A 103 3.32 -6.47 -9.83
N TYR A 104 4.59 -6.24 -10.13
CA TYR A 104 5.02 -5.57 -11.36
C TYR A 104 5.24 -6.54 -12.53
N GLU A 105 5.40 -7.84 -12.28
CA GLU A 105 5.49 -8.88 -13.32
C GLU A 105 4.11 -9.42 -13.74
N GLU A 106 3.10 -9.38 -12.87
CA GLU A 106 1.71 -9.77 -13.20
C GLU A 106 1.08 -8.97 -14.35
N SER A 107 1.66 -7.83 -14.78
CA SER A 107 1.13 -7.00 -15.89
C SER A 107 1.70 -7.31 -17.28
N THR A 108 2.34 -8.47 -17.48
CA THR A 108 2.71 -8.94 -18.83
C THR A 108 1.66 -9.83 -19.49
N GLU A 109 0.50 -10.02 -18.87
CA GLU A 109 -0.68 -10.60 -19.51
C GLU A 109 -1.75 -9.49 -19.66
N GLU A 110 -2.21 -9.33 -20.90
CA GLU A 110 -2.97 -8.19 -21.47
C GLU A 110 -4.29 -7.83 -20.77
#